data_AF-A0A2V6F635-F1
#
_entry.id   AF-A0A2V6F635-F1
#
_cell.length_a   1.000
_cell.length_b   1.000
_cell.length_c   1.000
_cell.angle_alpha   90.00
_cell.angle_beta   90.00
_cell.angle_gamma   90.00
#
_symmetry.space_group_name_H-M   'P 1'
#
loop_
_entity.id
_entity.type
_entity.pdbx_description
1 polymer ?
#
loop_
_entity_poly.entity_id
_entity_poly.type
_entity_poly.pdbx_seq_one_letter_code
_entity_poly.pdbx_strand_id
1 'polypeptide(L)'
;MSDFAEEELATIGVPRPSSTITTKVMNVPVTVSWDGYWLDASIPTNRPNLGLRFINAADDAGENVYDASGSWNQYRFRKGSFMSRKGNVLTTGFKPTKVTVALVPNVHATFYTQPRLKGEPPKN
;
A
#
# COMPACT_ATOMS: atom_id res chain seq x y z
N MET A 1 6.22 11.04 9.95
CA MET A 1 6.06 11.71 8.64
C MET A 1 6.16 10.65 7.58
N SER A 2 5.33 10.70 6.54
CA SER A 2 5.42 9.78 5.40
C SER A 2 6.54 10.26 4.46
N ASP A 3 7.23 9.33 3.80
CA ASP A 3 8.26 9.65 2.80
C ASP A 3 7.69 10.17 1.46
N PHE A 4 6.36 10.30 1.36
CA PHE A 4 5.62 10.73 0.16
C PHE A 4 5.18 12.20 0.26
N ALA A 5 5.11 12.87 -0.90
CA ALA A 5 4.60 14.24 -0.98
C ALA A 5 3.09 14.28 -0.70
N GLU A 6 2.59 15.41 -0.20
CA GLU A 6 1.17 15.55 0.17
C GLU A 6 0.22 15.29 -1.01
N GLU A 7 0.61 15.72 -2.21
CA GLU A 7 -0.15 15.52 -3.45
C GLU A 7 -0.22 14.04 -3.89
N GLU A 8 0.75 13.22 -3.49
CA GLU A 8 0.80 11.79 -3.78
C GLU A 8 -0.15 11.01 -2.86
N LEU A 9 -0.50 11.59 -1.71
CA LEU A 9 -1.27 10.93 -0.66
C LEU A 9 -2.77 11.21 -0.79
N ALA A 10 -3.55 10.19 -0.46
CA ALA A 10 -4.99 10.36 -0.27
C ALA A 10 -5.49 9.47 0.85
N THR A 11 -6.25 10.06 1.79
CA THR A 11 -7.05 9.33 2.76
C THR A 11 -8.46 9.18 2.21
N ILE A 12 -8.87 7.93 2.03
CA ILE A 12 -10.12 7.53 1.39
C ILE A 12 -10.96 6.80 2.44
N GLY A 13 -12.25 7.14 2.54
CA GLY A 13 -13.18 6.39 3.38
C GLY A 13 -13.32 4.95 2.86
N VAL A 14 -13.18 3.96 3.73
CA VAL A 14 -13.42 2.56 3.39
C VAL A 14 -14.92 2.40 3.12
N PRO A 15 -15.32 1.85 1.96
CA PRO A 15 -16.74 1.68 1.65
C PRO A 15 -17.37 0.67 2.60
N ARG A 16 -18.70 0.61 2.63
CA ARG A 16 -19.40 -0.47 3.36
C ARG A 16 -18.96 -1.84 2.83
N PRO A 17 -19.04 -2.91 3.65
CA PRO A 17 -18.75 -4.26 3.18
C PRO A 17 -19.51 -4.60 1.89
N SER A 18 -18.85 -5.33 1.00
CA SER A 18 -19.33 -5.70 -0.34
C SER A 18 -19.66 -4.52 -1.25
N SER A 19 -19.06 -3.36 -0.99
CA SER A 19 -19.21 -2.16 -1.83
C SER A 19 -17.86 -1.66 -2.35
N THR A 20 -17.93 -0.89 -3.43
CA THR A 20 -16.79 -0.30 -4.10
C THR A 20 -17.03 1.19 -4.27
N ILE A 21 -15.98 1.97 -4.10
CA ILE A 21 -15.96 3.39 -4.45
C ILE A 21 -14.79 3.67 -5.38
N THR A 22 -14.92 4.73 -6.17
CA THR A 22 -13.83 5.26 -6.98
C THR A 22 -13.68 6.74 -6.67
N THR A 23 -12.45 7.16 -6.37
CA THR A 23 -12.07 8.57 -6.21
C THR A 23 -10.94 8.90 -7.18
N LYS A 24 -10.50 10.17 -7.22
CA LYS A 24 -9.34 10.60 -7.99
C LYS A 24 -8.23 11.06 -7.06
N VAL A 25 -7.01 10.60 -7.34
CA VAL A 25 -5.76 11.03 -6.69
C VAL A 25 -4.81 11.41 -7.80
N MET A 26 -4.28 12.64 -7.81
CA MET A 26 -3.50 13.18 -8.93
C MET A 26 -4.16 12.96 -10.32
N ASN A 27 -5.49 13.16 -10.41
CA ASN A 27 -6.30 12.90 -11.62
C ASN A 27 -6.32 11.43 -12.10
N VAL A 28 -5.80 10.48 -11.33
CA VAL A 28 -5.89 9.04 -11.61
C VAL A 28 -7.03 8.44 -10.80
N PRO A 29 -7.93 7.65 -11.41
CA PRO A 29 -8.99 6.99 -10.67
C PRO A 29 -8.38 5.89 -9.77
N VAL A 30 -8.71 5.95 -8.48
CA VAL A 30 -8.37 4.95 -7.47
C VAL A 30 -9.65 4.30 -7.02
N THR A 31 -9.75 2.99 -7.24
CA THR A 31 -10.89 2.19 -6.81
C THR A 31 -10.55 1.50 -5.49
N VAL A 32 -11.43 1.61 -4.49
CA VAL A 32 -11.30 0.94 -3.19
C VAL A 32 -12.54 0.09 -2.95
N SER A 33 -12.35 -1.16 -2.53
CA SER A 33 -13.42 -2.08 -2.12
C SER A 33 -13.09 -2.77 -0.82
N TRP A 34 -14.12 -3.21 -0.09
CA TRP A 34 -13.95 -3.94 1.17
C TRP A 34 -14.99 -5.04 1.26
N ASP A 35 -14.59 -6.28 1.56
CA ASP A 35 -15.50 -7.42 1.76
C ASP A 35 -15.87 -7.66 3.24
N GLY A 36 -15.39 -6.79 4.14
CA GLY A 36 -15.53 -6.94 5.59
C GLY A 36 -14.29 -7.54 6.28
N TYR A 37 -13.39 -8.16 5.51
CA TYR A 37 -12.14 -8.76 6.00
C TYR A 37 -10.91 -8.25 5.25
N TRP A 38 -11.04 -8.08 3.93
CA TRP A 38 -9.99 -7.65 3.02
C TRP A 38 -10.39 -6.38 2.29
N LEU A 39 -9.50 -5.41 2.35
CA LEU A 39 -9.57 -4.16 1.61
C LEU A 39 -8.71 -4.29 0.36
N ASP A 40 -9.30 -4.01 -0.80
CA ASP A 40 -8.59 -3.91 -2.07
C ASP A 40 -8.54 -2.45 -2.50
N ALA A 41 -7.41 -2.05 -3.07
CA ALA A 41 -7.32 -0.80 -3.80
C ALA A 41 -6.60 -1.02 -5.14
N SER A 42 -7.01 -0.29 -6.17
CA SER A 42 -6.42 -0.41 -7.51
C SER A 42 -6.46 0.89 -8.31
N ILE A 43 -5.52 1.01 -9.25
CA ILE A 43 -5.48 2.03 -10.30
C ILE A 43 -5.50 1.36 -11.68
N PRO A 44 -5.87 2.08 -12.77
CA PRO A 44 -5.74 1.58 -14.13
C PRO A 44 -4.32 1.12 -14.48
N THR A 45 -4.21 0.03 -15.23
CA THR A 45 -2.93 -0.57 -15.62
C THR A 45 -2.27 0.10 -16.83
N ASN A 46 -2.96 1.06 -17.47
CA ASN A 46 -2.43 1.82 -18.60
C ASN A 46 -1.53 3.00 -18.20
N ARG A 47 -1.14 3.10 -16.92
CA ARG A 47 -0.24 4.12 -16.37
C ARG A 47 1.04 3.45 -15.83
N PRO A 48 1.92 2.92 -16.70
CA PRO A 48 3.07 2.12 -16.28
C PRO A 48 4.14 2.91 -15.50
N ASN A 49 4.08 4.24 -15.59
CA ASN A 49 4.93 5.18 -14.85
C ASN A 49 4.43 5.49 -13.43
N LEU A 50 3.32 4.87 -12.98
CA LEU A 50 2.75 5.08 -11.65
C LEU A 50 2.61 3.76 -10.90
N GLY A 51 2.74 3.83 -9.58
CA GLY A 51 2.47 2.73 -8.66
C GLY A 51 1.54 3.16 -7.53
N LEU A 52 0.70 2.25 -7.07
CA LEU A 52 -0.17 2.42 -5.91
C LEU A 52 0.46 1.75 -4.69
N ARG A 53 0.56 2.49 -3.58
CA ARG A 53 1.11 2.01 -2.31
C ARG A 53 0.10 2.12 -1.19
N PHE A 54 0.05 1.10 -0.35
CA PHE A 54 -0.64 1.15 0.94
C PHE A 54 0.26 1.86 1.94
N ILE A 55 -0.24 2.92 2.56
CA ILE A 55 0.52 3.69 3.56
C ILE A 55 0.04 3.34 4.96
N ASN A 56 -1.27 3.39 5.17
CA ASN A 56 -1.87 3.22 6.48
C ASN A 56 -3.37 2.90 6.34
N ALA A 57 -3.97 2.41 7.42
CA ALA A 57 -5.41 2.35 7.58
C ALA A 57 -5.76 2.80 9.00
N ALA A 58 -6.86 3.52 9.17
CA ALA A 58 -7.27 4.09 10.45
C ALA A 58 -8.77 3.90 10.67
N ASP A 59 -9.20 3.97 11.93
CA ASP A 59 -10.62 4.04 12.29
C ASP A 59 -11.08 5.48 12.55
N ASP A 60 -12.35 5.64 12.93
CA ASP A 60 -12.93 6.96 13.21
C ASP A 60 -12.46 7.55 14.55
N ALA A 61 -11.90 6.72 15.44
CA ALA A 61 -11.22 7.18 16.66
C ALA A 61 -9.79 7.67 16.38
N GLY A 62 -9.29 7.52 15.14
CA GLY A 62 -7.94 7.90 14.75
C GLY A 62 -6.88 6.87 15.16
N GLU A 63 -7.28 5.68 15.58
CA GLU A 63 -6.36 4.58 15.83
C GLU A 63 -5.84 4.07 14.49
N ASN A 64 -4.52 3.98 14.36
CA ASN A 64 -3.88 3.49 13.16
C ASN A 64 -3.68 1.98 13.24
N VAL A 65 -3.71 1.34 12.09
CA VAL A 65 -3.26 -0.04 11.97
C VAL A 65 -1.79 -0.12 12.36
N TYR A 66 -1.48 -1.11 13.18
CA TYR A 66 -0.11 -1.45 13.55
C TYR A 66 0.51 -2.41 12.54
N ASP A 67 -0.24 -3.43 12.12
CA ASP A 67 0.19 -4.39 11.11
C ASP A 67 -0.98 -4.89 10.23
N ALA A 68 -0.68 -5.23 8.99
CA ALA A 68 -1.64 -5.74 8.02
C ALA A 68 -1.00 -6.72 7.03
N SER A 69 -1.57 -7.91 6.94
CA SER A 69 -1.17 -8.93 5.97
C SER A 69 -1.77 -8.66 4.59
N GLY A 70 -1.17 -9.24 3.55
CA GLY A 70 -1.76 -9.24 2.22
C GLY A 70 -0.75 -9.27 1.08
N SER A 71 -1.20 -8.87 -0.10
CA SER A 71 -0.41 -8.89 -1.33
C SER A 71 -0.51 -7.55 -2.06
N TRP A 72 0.50 -7.26 -2.87
CA TRP A 72 0.54 -6.04 -3.66
C TRP A 72 1.30 -6.26 -4.95
N ASN A 73 1.02 -5.42 -5.93
CA ASN A 73 1.83 -5.21 -7.11
C ASN A 73 1.88 -3.71 -7.41
N GLN A 74 2.34 -3.34 -8.60
CA GLN A 74 2.41 -1.94 -9.01
C GLN A 74 1.04 -1.24 -8.99
N TYR A 75 -0.02 -1.89 -9.48
CA TYR A 75 -1.31 -1.25 -9.75
C TYR A 75 -2.37 -1.50 -8.68
N ARG A 76 -2.15 -2.45 -7.77
CA ARG A 76 -3.13 -2.83 -6.77
C ARG A 76 -2.48 -3.38 -5.50
N PHE A 77 -3.23 -3.32 -4.41
CA PHE A 77 -2.96 -4.09 -3.21
C PHE A 77 -4.26 -4.68 -2.65
N ARG A 78 -4.10 -5.77 -1.90
CA ARG A 78 -5.13 -6.37 -1.05
C ARG A 78 -4.56 -6.51 0.35
N LYS A 79 -5.19 -5.88 1.34
CA LYS A 79 -4.75 -5.86 2.74
C LYS A 79 -5.86 -6.31 3.67
N GLY A 80 -5.51 -7.06 4.71
CA GLY A 80 -6.43 -7.63 5.67
C GLY A 80 -5.69 -8.07 6.93
N SER A 81 -6.36 -8.87 7.76
CA SER A 81 -5.83 -9.29 9.08
C SER A 81 -5.27 -8.10 9.87
N PHE A 82 -6.02 -7.00 9.86
CA PHE A 82 -5.55 -5.77 10.47
C PHE A 82 -5.42 -5.93 11.98
N MET A 83 -4.26 -5.54 12.49
CA MET A 83 -3.95 -5.54 13.91
C MET A 83 -3.70 -4.11 14.35
N SER A 84 -4.17 -3.76 15.54
CA SER A 84 -3.85 -2.49 16.18
C SER A 84 -3.08 -2.73 17.46
N ARG A 85 -2.46 -1.68 18.00
CA ARG A 85 -1.70 -1.75 19.25
C ARG A 85 -2.29 -0.75 20.24
N LYS A 86 -2.82 -1.27 21.36
CA LYS A 86 -3.34 -0.47 22.48
C LYS A 86 -2.37 -0.58 23.65
N GLY A 87 -1.58 0.48 23.86
CA GLY A 87 -0.45 0.41 24.78
C GLY A 87 0.54 -0.67 24.35
N ASN A 88 0.76 -1.68 25.19
CA ASN A 88 1.64 -2.82 24.89
C ASN A 88 0.92 -4.07 24.39
N VAL A 89 -0.40 -4.00 24.17
CA VAL A 89 -1.20 -5.15 23.75
C VAL A 89 -1.48 -5.08 22.25
N LEU A 90 -1.04 -6.11 21.52
CA LEU A 90 -1.43 -6.31 20.13
C LEU A 90 -2.86 -6.86 20.10
N THR A 91 -3.75 -6.16 19.42
CA THR A 91 -5.18 -6.48 19.34
C THR A 91 -5.54 -6.86 17.91
N THR A 92 -6.26 -7.97 17.74
CA THR A 92 -6.79 -8.41 16.45
C THR A 92 -8.23 -7.91 16.26
N GLY A 93 -8.72 -7.95 15.02
CA GLY A 93 -10.11 -7.55 14.72
C GLY A 93 -10.30 -6.04 14.53
N PHE A 94 -9.20 -5.30 14.33
CA PHE A 94 -9.26 -3.90 13.92
C PHE A 94 -10.01 -3.76 12.59
N LYS A 95 -10.96 -2.83 12.51
CA LYS A 95 -11.76 -2.56 11.31
C LYS A 95 -11.52 -1.13 10.86
N PRO A 96 -10.73 -0.91 9.79
CA PRO A 96 -10.47 0.44 9.32
C PRO A 96 -11.73 1.05 8.72
N THR A 97 -11.94 2.33 8.98
CA THR A 97 -12.96 3.16 8.32
C THR A 97 -12.33 4.09 7.29
N LYS A 98 -11.00 4.23 7.30
CA LYS A 98 -10.21 5.03 6.36
C LYS A 98 -8.96 4.26 5.92
N VAL A 99 -8.56 4.45 4.67
CA VAL A 99 -7.28 3.96 4.14
C VAL A 99 -6.51 5.13 3.56
N THR A 100 -5.23 5.23 3.89
CA THR A 100 -4.30 6.17 3.28
C THR A 100 -3.47 5.43 2.24
N VAL A 101 -3.49 5.93 1.01
CA VAL A 101 -2.74 5.40 -0.12
C VAL A 101 -1.80 6.47 -0.67
N ALA A 102 -0.75 6.03 -1.36
CA ALA A 102 0.09 6.91 -2.17
C ALA A 102 0.07 6.48 -3.64
N LEU A 103 -0.04 7.43 -4.55
CA LEU A 103 0.28 7.25 -5.97
C LEU A 103 1.65 7.85 -6.22
N VAL A 104 2.60 7.02 -6.63
CA VAL A 104 4.01 7.40 -6.74
C VAL A 104 4.56 7.10 -8.12
N PRO A 105 5.57 7.84 -8.59
CA PRO A 105 6.32 7.47 -9.79
C PRO A 105 6.85 6.03 -9.69
N ASN A 106 6.67 5.24 -10.74
CA ASN A 106 7.23 3.91 -10.86
C ASN A 106 8.43 3.94 -11.81
N VAL A 107 9.63 4.04 -11.24
CA VAL A 107 10.89 4.05 -11.99
C VAL A 107 11.37 2.62 -12.16
N HIS A 108 11.55 2.19 -13.41
CA HIS A 108 12.15 0.90 -13.71
C HIS A 108 13.67 1.02 -13.55
N ALA A 109 14.23 0.26 -12.60
CA ALA A 109 15.67 0.13 -12.41
C ALA A 109 16.14 -1.22 -12.97
N THR A 110 17.16 -1.19 -13.82
CA THR A 110 17.87 -2.40 -14.27
C THR A 110 19.14 -2.54 -13.46
N PHE A 111 19.28 -3.66 -12.75
CA PHE A 111 20.50 -4.00 -12.04
C PHE A 111 21.33 -4.96 -12.89
N TYR A 112 22.56 -4.58 -13.20
CA TYR A 112 23.52 -5.47 -13.82
C TYR A 112 24.37 -6.11 -12.72
N THR A 113 24.21 -7.42 -12.54
CA THR A 113 25.11 -8.19 -11.67
C THR A 113 26.20 -8.82 -12.52
N GLN A 114 27.46 -8.53 -12.21
CA GLN A 114 28.59 -9.25 -12.81
C GLN A 114 28.93 -10.44 -11.90
N PRO A 115 28.64 -11.69 -12.29
CA PRO A 115 29.01 -12.85 -11.48
C PRO A 115 30.53 -12.89 -11.33
N ARG A 116 31.02 -12.94 -10.09
CA ARG A 116 32.43 -13.20 -9.80
C ARG A 116 32.63 -14.69 -9.66
N LEU A 117 33.62 -15.25 -10.36
CA LEU A 117 34.10 -16.59 -10.10
C LEU A 117 34.76 -16.60 -8.71
N LYS A 118 34.25 -17.45 -7.82
CA LYS A 118 34.83 -17.66 -6.49
C LYS A 118 36.10 -18.52 -6.67
N GLY A 119 37.24 -17.89 -6.99
CA GLY A 119 38.48 -18.64 -7.17
C GLY A 119 39.73 -17.91 -7.68
N GLU A 120 39.68 -16.66 -8.17
CA GLU A 120 40.92 -15.98 -8.57
C GLU A 120 41.54 -15.18 -7.41
N PRO A 121 42.77 -15.50 -6.97
CA PRO A 121 43.54 -14.58 -6.13
C PRO A 121 43.91 -13.34 -6.96
N PRO A 122 44.12 -12.17 -6.31
CA PRO A 122 44.54 -10.96 -7.01
C PRO A 122 45.85 -11.22 -7.77
N LYS A 123 45.87 -10.87 -9.06
CA LYS A 123 47.11 -10.80 -9.83
C LYS A 123 47.83 -9.51 -9.43
N ASN A 124 49.01 -9.67 -8.84
CA ASN A 124 50.00 -8.61 -8.64
C ASN A 124 50.50 -8.08 -9.98
#